data_AF-A0A7J4YHX1-F1
#
_entry.id   AF-A0A7J4YHX1-F1
#
_cell.length_a   1.000
_cell.length_b   1.000
_cell.length_c   1.000
_cell.angle_alpha   90.00
_cell.angle_beta   90.00
_cell.angle_gamma   90.00
#
_symmetry.space_group_name_H-M   'P 1'
#
loop_
_entity.id
_entity.type
_entity.pdbx_description
1 polymer ?
#
loop_
_entity_poly.entity_id
_entity_poly.type
_entity_poly.pdbx_seq_one_letter_code
_entity_poly.pdbx_strand_id
1 'polypeptide(L)'
;MNRKIVYREQDNKPFHPKFAQLPIKDLAILNFTTENEVRRFYTGELEWIPYSVVELMLDTRIQARNLGIHKISSDEEAFYILYQYFTEIPIADNPRFLHITVAADILNLTEQHIIRKAKEENGLYADQDGENYFIDSQWLIKTYNDTIRNLGIEADIRLANNGKGQVELTIKRKL
;
A
#
# COMPACT_ATOMS: atom_id res chain seq x y z
N MET A 1 -32.16 -20.36 -12.30
CA MET A 1 -31.15 -20.70 -13.33
C MET A 1 -29.92 -19.84 -13.09
N ASN A 2 -28.86 -20.42 -12.52
CA ASN A 2 -27.61 -19.69 -12.27
C ASN A 2 -26.86 -19.49 -13.59
N ARG A 3 -26.69 -18.24 -14.02
CA ARG A 3 -25.88 -17.90 -15.19
C ARG A 3 -24.42 -17.86 -14.75
N LYS A 4 -23.66 -18.87 -15.18
CA LYS A 4 -22.20 -18.92 -14.99
C LYS A 4 -21.57 -17.89 -15.93
N ILE A 5 -20.98 -16.83 -15.38
CA ILE A 5 -20.25 -15.84 -16.15
C ILE A 5 -18.93 -16.49 -16.61
N VAL A 6 -18.68 -16.49 -17.91
CA VAL A 6 -17.45 -17.02 -18.52
C VAL A 6 -16.68 -15.82 -19.11
N TYR A 7 -15.54 -15.50 -18.52
CA TYR A 7 -14.63 -14.47 -19.02
C TYR A 7 -13.73 -15.06 -20.12
N ARG A 8 -13.65 -14.41 -21.28
CA ARG A 8 -12.73 -14.73 -22.39
C ARG A 8 -12.09 -13.44 -22.88
N GLU A 9 -10.78 -13.47 -23.14
CA GLU A 9 -10.11 -12.50 -24.01
C GLU A 9 -9.17 -13.18 -25.02
N GLN A 10 -8.68 -12.36 -25.96
CA GLN A 10 -7.87 -12.70 -27.14
C GLN A 10 -6.79 -13.76 -26.84
N ASP A 11 -6.64 -14.74 -27.73
CA ASP A 11 -5.66 -15.86 -27.72
C ASP A 11 -6.13 -17.24 -27.23
N ASN A 12 -7.43 -17.47 -27.03
CA ASN A 12 -8.02 -18.82 -26.89
C ASN A 12 -7.44 -19.70 -25.74
N LYS A 13 -6.67 -19.13 -24.80
CA LYS A 13 -6.20 -19.84 -23.60
C LYS A 13 -7.27 -19.78 -22.49
N PRO A 14 -7.47 -20.87 -21.72
CA PRO A 14 -8.36 -20.80 -20.56
C PRO A 14 -7.81 -19.77 -19.56
N PHE A 15 -8.58 -18.71 -19.30
CA PHE A 15 -8.28 -17.76 -18.23
C PHE A 15 -8.49 -18.49 -16.89
N HIS A 16 -7.40 -18.73 -16.18
CA HIS A 16 -7.43 -19.15 -14.79
C HIS A 16 -7.18 -17.90 -13.95
N PRO A 17 -8.21 -17.27 -13.36
CA PRO A 17 -8.00 -16.17 -12.44
C PRO A 17 -7.09 -16.69 -11.32
N LYS A 18 -5.96 -16.03 -11.12
CA LYS A 18 -5.21 -16.20 -9.87
C LYS A 18 -6.08 -15.58 -8.78
N PHE A 19 -6.51 -16.38 -7.82
CA PHE A 19 -7.21 -15.88 -6.65
C PHE A 19 -6.16 -15.63 -5.58
N ALA A 20 -6.21 -14.45 -4.96
CA ALA A 20 -5.51 -14.23 -3.71
C ALA A 20 -6.50 -14.47 -2.58
N GLN A 21 -6.07 -15.24 -1.57
CA GLN A 21 -6.80 -15.30 -0.32
C GLN A 21 -6.49 -14.00 0.42
N LEU A 22 -7.47 -13.08 0.41
CA LEU A 22 -7.33 -11.78 1.06
C LEU A 22 -8.52 -11.55 1.95
N PRO A 23 -8.32 -11.50 3.29
CA PRO A 23 -9.33 -10.96 4.17
C PRO A 23 -9.80 -9.58 3.69
N ILE A 24 -11.12 -9.33 3.77
CA ILE A 24 -11.70 -8.00 3.48
C ILE A 24 -11.07 -6.90 4.36
N LYS A 25 -10.61 -7.26 5.57
CA LYS A 25 -9.81 -6.39 6.45
C LYS A 25 -8.53 -5.87 5.76
N ASP A 26 -7.86 -6.70 4.97
CA ASP A 26 -6.65 -6.29 4.26
C ASP A 26 -6.97 -5.36 3.10
N LEU A 27 -8.12 -5.54 2.43
CA LEU A 27 -8.61 -4.59 1.42
C LEU A 27 -8.96 -3.22 2.01
N ALA A 28 -9.48 -3.19 3.24
CA ALA A 28 -9.74 -1.95 3.96
C ALA A 28 -8.44 -1.22 4.30
N ILE A 29 -7.40 -1.95 4.74
CA ILE A 29 -6.07 -1.39 4.99
C ILE A 29 -5.48 -0.81 3.72
N LEU A 30 -5.65 -1.52 2.60
CA LEU A 30 -5.27 -0.97 1.31
C LEU A 30 -6.00 0.36 1.09
N ASN A 31 -7.33 0.42 1.24
CA ASN A 31 -8.17 1.59 0.90
C ASN A 31 -8.22 2.75 1.89
N PHE A 32 -7.69 2.60 3.11
CA PHE A 32 -7.92 3.53 4.22
C PHE A 32 -9.36 4.06 4.25
N THR A 33 -10.32 3.15 4.15
CA THR A 33 -11.75 3.44 4.31
C THR A 33 -12.09 3.61 5.79
N THR A 34 -13.17 4.34 6.07
CA THR A 34 -13.62 4.54 7.46
C THR A 34 -14.16 3.23 8.06
N GLU A 35 -14.10 3.06 9.38
CA GLU A 35 -14.64 1.89 10.08
C GLU A 35 -16.10 1.60 9.68
N ASN A 36 -16.90 2.65 9.46
CA ASN A 36 -18.30 2.53 9.02
C ASN A 36 -18.45 1.94 7.61
N GLU A 37 -17.55 2.25 6.69
CA GLU A 37 -17.55 1.67 5.34
C GLU A 37 -17.06 0.23 5.39
N VAL A 38 -16.02 -0.05 6.18
CA VAL A 38 -15.50 -1.42 6.37
C VAL A 38 -16.58 -2.32 7.00
N ARG A 39 -17.29 -1.85 8.04
CA ARG A 39 -18.38 -2.59 8.69
C ARG A 39 -19.54 -2.94 7.75
N ARG A 40 -19.78 -2.16 6.70
CA ARG A 40 -20.81 -2.45 5.69
C ARG A 40 -20.46 -3.65 4.82
N PHE A 41 -19.17 -3.93 4.63
CA PHE A 41 -18.68 -4.99 3.74
C PHE A 41 -18.00 -6.15 4.49
N TYR A 42 -17.62 -5.95 5.76
CA TYR A 42 -16.91 -6.94 6.54
C TYR A 42 -17.87 -7.91 7.25
N THR A 43 -18.00 -9.11 6.69
CA THR A 43 -18.79 -10.21 7.25
C THR A 43 -18.00 -11.08 8.23
N GLY A 44 -16.69 -10.88 8.35
CA GLY A 44 -15.79 -11.77 9.10
C GLY A 44 -15.30 -12.97 8.30
N GLU A 45 -15.75 -13.14 7.06
CA GLU A 45 -15.38 -14.26 6.20
C GLU A 45 -14.13 -13.94 5.36
N LEU A 46 -13.28 -14.95 5.18
CA LEU A 46 -12.15 -14.90 4.24
C LEU A 46 -12.70 -15.18 2.84
N GLU A 47 -12.83 -14.15 2.02
CA GLU A 47 -13.23 -14.31 0.63
C GLU A 47 -12.03 -14.45 -0.31
N TRP A 48 -12.19 -15.31 -1.32
CA TRP A 48 -11.23 -15.41 -2.42
C TRP A 48 -11.52 -14.30 -3.42
N ILE A 49 -10.63 -13.32 -3.49
CA ILE A 49 -10.80 -12.17 -4.36
C ILE A 49 -9.91 -12.38 -5.59
N PRO A 50 -10.43 -12.16 -6.81
CA PRO A 50 -9.61 -12.24 -8.01
C PRO A 50 -8.45 -11.24 -7.90
N TYR A 51 -7.23 -11.70 -8.17
CA TYR A 51 -6.03 -10.86 -8.06
C TYR A 51 -6.12 -9.61 -8.93
N SER A 52 -6.80 -9.70 -10.09
CA SER A 52 -7.08 -8.57 -10.97
C SER A 52 -7.91 -7.46 -10.34
N VAL A 53 -8.77 -7.77 -9.35
CA VAL A 53 -9.55 -6.74 -8.61
C VAL A 53 -8.65 -6.01 -7.63
N VAL A 54 -7.74 -6.73 -6.97
CA VAL A 54 -6.76 -6.17 -6.03
C VAL A 54 -5.77 -5.28 -6.79
N GLU A 55 -5.25 -5.78 -7.91
CA GLU A 55 -4.42 -5.01 -8.85
C GLU A 55 -5.18 -3.78 -9.33
N LEU A 56 -6.43 -3.89 -9.80
CA LEU A 56 -7.22 -2.73 -10.23
C LEU A 56 -7.40 -1.69 -9.12
N MET A 57 -7.71 -2.11 -7.89
CA MET A 57 -7.88 -1.19 -6.75
C MET A 57 -6.57 -0.50 -6.35
N LEU A 58 -5.42 -1.07 -6.68
CA LEU A 58 -4.12 -0.49 -6.39
C LEU A 58 -3.58 0.31 -7.58
N ASP A 59 -3.75 -0.18 -8.80
CA ASP A 59 -3.43 0.49 -10.07
C ASP A 59 -4.23 1.79 -10.22
N THR A 60 -5.53 1.80 -9.91
CA THR A 60 -6.34 3.03 -9.93
C THR A 60 -5.82 4.11 -8.97
N ARG A 61 -5.06 3.74 -7.92
CA ARG A 61 -4.42 4.71 -7.03
C ARG A 61 -3.06 5.13 -7.54
N ILE A 62 -2.31 4.18 -8.08
CA ILE A 62 -0.93 4.37 -8.51
C ILE A 62 -0.85 5.14 -9.82
N GLN A 63 -1.82 4.97 -10.71
CA GLN A 63 -1.96 5.76 -11.94
C GLN A 63 -2.03 7.27 -11.67
N ALA A 64 -2.34 7.70 -10.44
CA ALA A 64 -2.33 9.11 -10.07
C ALA A 64 -0.93 9.66 -9.70
N ARG A 65 0.10 8.83 -9.47
CA ARG A 65 1.30 9.27 -8.71
C ARG A 65 2.68 8.73 -9.12
N ASN A 66 2.90 8.34 -10.37
CA ASN A 66 4.24 7.94 -10.86
C ASN A 66 4.92 6.84 -10.00
N LEU A 67 4.16 5.91 -9.45
CA LEU A 67 4.69 4.70 -8.83
C LEU A 67 4.38 3.48 -9.70
N GLY A 68 5.08 2.37 -9.50
CA GLY A 68 4.66 1.06 -10.00
C GLY A 68 4.58 0.06 -8.87
N ILE A 69 3.44 -0.60 -8.67
CA ILE A 69 3.44 -1.84 -7.87
C ILE A 69 3.97 -2.95 -8.76
N HIS A 70 4.96 -3.68 -8.24
CA HIS A 70 5.62 -4.74 -8.99
C HIS A 70 5.20 -6.13 -8.49
N LYS A 71 4.78 -6.24 -7.22
CA LYS A 71 4.30 -7.51 -6.67
C LYS A 71 3.38 -7.28 -5.48
N ILE A 72 2.32 -8.08 -5.41
CA ILE A 72 1.48 -8.25 -4.24
C ILE A 72 1.43 -9.74 -3.92
N SER A 73 1.50 -10.09 -2.65
CA SER A 73 1.26 -11.47 -2.20
C SER A 73 0.61 -11.49 -0.83
N SER A 74 -0.08 -12.59 -0.53
CA SER A 74 -0.79 -12.79 0.72
C SER A 74 -0.67 -14.25 1.13
N ASP A 75 -0.47 -14.48 2.43
CA ASP A 75 -0.63 -15.79 3.06
C ASP A 75 -1.58 -15.64 4.28
N GLU A 76 -1.60 -16.61 5.20
CA GLU A 76 -2.45 -16.54 6.41
C GLU A 76 -1.93 -15.51 7.44
N GLU A 77 -0.63 -15.25 7.50
CA GLU A 77 0.01 -14.44 8.54
C GLU A 77 0.20 -12.98 8.14
N ALA A 78 0.47 -12.72 6.86
CA ALA A 78 0.74 -11.37 6.37
C ALA A 78 0.28 -11.11 4.92
N PHE A 79 0.20 -9.82 4.65
CA PHE A 79 0.09 -9.25 3.31
C PHE A 79 1.37 -8.51 2.94
N TYR A 80 1.86 -8.71 1.73
CA TYR A 80 3.13 -8.20 1.22
C TYR A 80 2.88 -7.35 -0.02
N ILE A 81 3.43 -6.15 -0.03
CA ILE A 81 3.40 -5.24 -1.19
C ILE A 81 4.82 -4.82 -1.51
N LEU A 82 5.23 -5.03 -2.76
CA LEU A 82 6.48 -4.49 -3.28
C LEU A 82 6.16 -3.33 -4.21
N TYR A 83 6.46 -2.13 -3.74
CA TYR A 83 6.50 -0.93 -4.54
C TYR A 83 7.85 -0.84 -5.21
N GLN A 84 7.86 -0.50 -6.49
CA GLN A 84 9.07 -0.03 -7.16
C GLN A 84 8.81 1.28 -7.88
N TYR A 85 9.61 2.27 -7.52
CA TYR A 85 9.49 3.65 -7.99
C TYR A 85 10.34 3.86 -9.25
N PHE A 86 9.84 4.71 -10.14
CA PHE A 86 10.54 5.05 -11.38
C PHE A 86 11.77 5.92 -11.09
N THR A 87 12.71 5.94 -12.04
CA THR A 87 13.97 6.69 -11.96
C THR A 87 13.80 8.20 -11.84
N GLU A 88 12.60 8.73 -12.08
CA GLU A 88 12.28 10.15 -11.96
C GLU A 88 12.07 10.60 -10.51
N ILE A 89 11.83 9.68 -9.58
CA ILE A 89 11.72 9.98 -8.14
C ILE A 89 13.11 9.90 -7.52
N PRO A 90 13.61 10.98 -6.88
CA PRO A 90 14.92 10.97 -6.22
C PRO A 90 15.01 9.89 -5.13
N ILE A 91 16.13 9.18 -5.13
CA ILE A 91 16.41 8.10 -4.18
C ILE A 91 17.48 8.58 -3.22
N ALA A 92 17.19 8.56 -1.93
CA ALA A 92 18.19 8.90 -0.92
C ALA A 92 19.29 7.82 -0.83
N ASP A 93 20.55 8.23 -0.72
CA ASP A 93 21.69 7.33 -0.53
C ASP A 93 21.56 6.48 0.74
N ASN A 94 20.88 7.01 1.75
CA ASN A 94 20.60 6.32 2.99
C ASN A 94 19.18 5.72 2.96
N PRO A 95 19.03 4.38 3.03
CA PRO A 95 17.73 3.70 2.97
C PRO A 95 16.81 4.04 4.14
N ARG A 96 17.32 4.69 5.20
CA ARG A 96 16.50 5.25 6.27
C ARG A 96 15.50 6.28 5.73
N PHE A 97 15.82 6.99 4.66
CA PHE A 97 14.99 8.07 4.13
C PHE A 97 14.24 7.63 2.87
N LEU A 98 12.98 8.07 2.78
CA LEU A 98 12.11 7.84 1.64
C LEU A 98 11.66 9.17 1.06
N HIS A 99 11.62 9.28 -0.27
CA HIS A 99 11.08 10.46 -0.92
C HIS A 99 9.62 10.68 -0.50
N ILE A 100 9.22 11.94 -0.36
CA ILE A 100 7.91 12.28 0.17
C ILE A 100 6.76 11.75 -0.68
N THR A 101 6.90 11.71 -2.00
CA THR A 101 5.92 11.12 -2.91
C THR A 101 5.67 9.66 -2.57
N VAL A 102 6.73 8.89 -2.31
CA VAL A 102 6.62 7.48 -1.92
C VAL A 102 5.89 7.36 -0.58
N ALA A 103 6.23 8.20 0.40
CA ALA A 103 5.56 8.23 1.70
C ALA A 103 4.07 8.61 1.59
N ALA A 104 3.74 9.57 0.73
CA ALA A 104 2.39 10.04 0.45
C ALA A 104 1.52 8.93 -0.12
N ASP A 105 2.11 8.05 -0.90
CA ASP A 105 1.39 6.98 -1.57
C ASP A 105 1.17 5.80 -0.64
N ILE A 106 2.20 5.45 0.15
CA ILE A 106 2.09 4.42 1.19
C ILE A 106 1.03 4.78 2.23
N LEU A 107 0.96 6.04 2.67
CA LEU A 107 -0.05 6.49 3.63
C LEU A 107 -1.39 6.89 3.03
N ASN A 108 -1.50 6.95 1.69
CA ASN A 108 -2.66 7.51 0.99
C ASN A 108 -3.04 8.93 1.47
N LEU A 109 -2.03 9.80 1.59
CA LEU A 109 -2.18 11.20 1.99
C LEU A 109 -1.60 12.12 0.92
N THR A 110 -1.91 13.41 0.98
CA THR A 110 -1.24 14.39 0.11
C THR A 110 0.17 14.66 0.64
N GLU A 111 1.10 15.00 -0.24
CA GLU A 111 2.46 15.40 0.16
C GLU A 111 2.42 16.55 1.16
N GLN A 112 1.60 17.58 0.93
CA GLN A 112 1.42 18.70 1.87
C GLN A 112 0.99 18.26 3.27
N HIS A 113 0.10 17.27 3.37
CA HIS A 113 -0.32 16.75 4.67
C HIS A 113 0.84 16.07 5.40
N ILE A 114 1.63 15.28 4.68
CA ILE A 114 2.83 14.64 5.22
C ILE A 114 3.88 15.68 5.62
N ILE A 115 4.19 16.66 4.76
CA ILE A 115 5.15 17.74 5.06
C ILE A 115 4.78 18.39 6.39
N ARG A 116 3.52 18.80 6.55
CA ARG A 116 3.06 19.47 7.77
C ARG A 116 3.30 18.61 9.01
N LYS A 117 2.82 17.36 8.98
CA LYS A 117 2.92 16.45 10.13
C LYS A 117 4.37 16.08 10.45
N ALA A 118 5.16 15.75 9.43
CA ALA A 118 6.56 15.39 9.60
C ALA A 118 7.39 16.58 10.08
N LYS A 119 7.07 17.81 9.67
CA LYS A 119 7.74 19.01 10.18
C LYS A 119 7.47 19.25 11.67
N GLU A 120 6.22 19.07 12.11
CA GLU A 120 5.84 19.19 13.53
C GLU A 120 6.53 18.15 14.42
N GLU A 121 6.81 16.96 13.87
CA GLU A 121 7.39 15.82 14.58
C GLU A 121 8.90 15.61 14.31
N ASN A 122 9.57 16.57 13.66
CA ASN A 122 10.99 16.48 13.27
C ASN A 122 11.35 15.24 12.41
N GLY A 123 10.41 14.77 11.59
CA GLY A 123 10.56 13.65 10.65
C GLY A 123 10.81 14.06 9.20
N LEU A 124 10.84 15.36 8.89
CA LEU A 124 11.03 15.91 7.54
C LEU A 124 12.50 16.31 7.31
N TYR A 125 13.05 15.86 6.18
CA TYR A 125 14.41 16.14 5.73
C TYR A 125 14.37 16.67 4.31
N ALA A 126 15.39 17.41 3.90
CA ALA A 126 15.58 17.88 2.54
C ALA A 126 16.95 17.46 2.01
N ASP A 127 17.09 17.38 0.69
CA ASP A 127 18.41 17.25 0.06
C ASP A 127 19.23 18.54 0.18
N GLN A 128 20.44 18.52 -0.39
CA GLN A 128 21.38 19.63 -0.31
C GLN A 128 20.86 20.89 -1.00
N ASP A 129 20.13 20.71 -2.11
CA ASP A 129 19.57 21.81 -2.91
C ASP A 129 18.23 22.31 -2.35
N GLY A 130 17.61 21.56 -1.43
CA GLY A 130 16.32 21.89 -0.81
C GLY A 130 15.13 21.71 -1.75
N GLU A 131 15.32 21.04 -2.87
CA GLU A 131 14.30 20.81 -3.89
C GLU A 131 13.46 19.57 -3.59
N ASN A 132 14.05 18.57 -2.92
CA ASN A 132 13.39 17.30 -2.64
C ASN A 132 13.25 17.05 -1.14
N TYR A 133 12.07 16.58 -0.75
CA TYR A 133 11.76 16.25 0.64
C TYR A 133 11.77 14.75 0.87
N PHE A 134 12.31 14.38 2.03
CA PHE A 134 12.44 13.02 2.48
C PHE A 134 11.87 12.84 3.88
N ILE A 135 11.39 11.63 4.14
CA ILE A 135 10.76 11.23 5.39
C ILE A 135 11.57 10.08 5.99
N ASP A 136 11.76 10.13 7.30
CA ASP A 136 12.33 9.01 8.03
C ASP A 136 11.38 7.79 7.96
N SER A 137 11.90 6.65 7.49
CA SER A 137 11.12 5.41 7.35
C SER A 137 10.50 4.94 8.68
N GLN A 138 11.17 5.18 9.81
CA GLN A 138 10.62 4.87 11.13
C GLN A 138 9.47 5.79 11.50
N TRP A 139 9.56 7.08 11.15
CA TRP A 139 8.46 8.02 11.32
C TRP A 139 7.24 7.61 10.47
N LEU A 140 7.48 7.19 9.23
CA LEU A 140 6.44 6.70 8.32
C LEU A 140 5.74 5.47 8.89
N ILE A 141 6.50 4.46 9.33
CA ILE A 141 5.96 3.23 9.94
C ILE A 141 5.15 3.56 11.19
N LYS A 142 5.67 4.42 12.08
CA LYS A 142 4.97 4.84 13.29
C LYS A 142 3.66 5.53 12.94
N THR A 143 3.69 6.48 12.00
CA THR A 143 2.50 7.21 11.55
C THR A 143 1.46 6.27 10.94
N TYR A 144 1.88 5.28 10.14
CA TYR A 144 0.98 4.28 9.58
C TYR A 144 0.32 3.48 10.72
N ASN A 145 1.13 2.87 11.60
CA ASN A 145 0.65 2.08 12.73
C ASN A 145 -0.31 2.88 13.65
N ASP A 146 -0.01 4.15 13.94
CA ASP A 146 -0.89 5.01 14.74
C ASP A 146 -2.22 5.27 14.02
N THR A 147 -2.19 5.50 12.70
CA THR A 147 -3.40 5.71 11.89
C THR A 147 -4.30 4.49 11.87
N ILE A 148 -3.76 3.29 11.59
CA ILE A 148 -4.58 2.07 11.55
C ILE A 148 -5.14 1.69 12.92
N ARG A 149 -4.39 1.92 14.00
CA ARG A 149 -4.89 1.70 15.37
C ARG A 149 -6.06 2.61 15.71
N ASN A 150 -6.00 3.88 15.31
CA ASN A 150 -7.09 4.83 15.50
C ASN A 150 -8.35 4.46 14.69
N LEU A 151 -8.20 3.69 13.62
CA LEU A 151 -9.30 3.12 12.83
C LEU A 151 -9.83 1.79 13.40
N GLY A 152 -9.30 1.31 14.53
CA GLY A 152 -9.68 0.03 15.13
C GLY A 152 -9.16 -1.20 14.37
N ILE A 153 -8.15 -1.03 13.52
CA ILE A 153 -7.57 -2.12 12.73
C ILE A 153 -6.40 -2.75 13.48
N GLU A 154 -6.46 -4.07 13.68
CA GLU A 154 -5.45 -4.84 14.39
C GLU A 154 -4.42 -5.45 13.42
N ALA A 155 -3.44 -4.63 13.02
CA ALA A 155 -2.30 -5.07 12.20
C ALA A 155 -0.98 -4.46 12.72
N ASP A 156 0.14 -5.09 12.35
CA ASP A 156 1.50 -4.57 12.56
C ASP A 156 2.13 -4.28 11.20
N ILE A 157 2.34 -2.99 10.90
CA ILE A 157 2.92 -2.54 9.63
C ILE A 157 4.44 -2.48 9.77
N ARG A 158 5.12 -3.11 8.82
CA ARG A 158 6.58 -3.07 8.66
C ARG A 158 6.91 -2.60 7.26
N LEU A 159 8.02 -1.87 7.17
CA LEU A 159 8.51 -1.35 5.91
C LEU A 159 10.01 -1.65 5.81
N ALA A 160 10.43 -2.16 4.66
CA ALA A 160 11.83 -2.32 4.28
C ALA A 160 12.09 -1.49 3.02
N ASN A 161 12.96 -0.49 3.12
CA ASN A 161 13.46 0.27 1.99
C ASN A 161 14.85 -0.25 1.63
N ASN A 162 15.06 -0.64 0.38
CA ASN A 162 16.36 -1.15 -0.07
C ASN A 162 17.31 -0.05 -0.59
N GLY A 163 16.86 1.21 -0.63
CA GLY A 163 17.64 2.35 -1.14
C GLY A 163 17.92 2.29 -2.64
N LYS A 164 17.19 1.45 -3.40
CA LYS A 164 17.43 1.17 -4.82
C LYS A 164 16.15 1.15 -5.65
N GLY A 165 15.19 2.00 -5.35
CA GLY A 165 13.96 2.00 -6.14
C GLY A 165 12.89 1.08 -5.59
N GLN A 166 13.09 0.40 -4.45
CA GLN A 166 12.09 -0.56 -3.95
C GLN A 166 11.77 -0.40 -2.47
N VAL A 167 10.47 -0.46 -2.17
CA VAL A 167 9.94 -0.50 -0.81
C VAL A 167 9.06 -1.74 -0.67
N GLU A 168 9.37 -2.57 0.30
CA GLU A 168 8.54 -3.69 0.71
C GLU A 168 7.72 -3.28 1.94
N LEU A 169 6.40 -3.39 1.84
CA LEU A 169 5.48 -3.24 2.95
C LEU A 169 5.01 -4.64 3.38
N THR A 170 5.16 -4.95 4.65
CA THR A 170 4.58 -6.16 5.26
C THR A 170 3.53 -5.74 6.27
N ILE A 171 2.32 -6.23 6.10
CA ILE A 171 1.19 -6.00 6.98
C ILE A 171 0.93 -7.31 7.70
N LYS A 172 1.43 -7.45 8.92
CA LYS A 172 1.21 -8.65 9.72
C LYS A 172 -0.16 -8.58 10.37
N ARG A 173 -0.92 -9.66 10.24
CA ARG A 173 -2.22 -9.81 10.89
C ARG A 173 -1.98 -10.12 12.36
N LYS A 174 -2.72 -9.46 13.25
CA LYS A 174 -2.86 -9.94 14.62
C LYS A 174 -4.02 -10.92 14.65
N LEU A 175 -3.70 -12.19 14.84
CA LEU A 175 -4.67 -13.27 15.09
C LEU A 175 -5.14 -13.25 16.55
#